data_AF-A0AAQ5ZJB4-F1
#
_entry.id   AF-A0AAQ5ZJB4-F1
#
_cell.length_a   1.000
_cell.length_b   1.000
_cell.length_c   1.000
_cell.angle_alpha   90.00
_cell.angle_beta   90.00
_cell.angle_gamma   90.00
#
_symmetry.space_group_name_H-M   'P 1'
#
loop_
_entity.id
_entity.type
_entity.pdbx_description
1 polymer ?
#
loop_
_entity_poly.entity_id
_entity_poly.type
_entity_poly.pdbx_seq_one_letter_code
_entity_poly.pdbx_strand_id
1 'polypeptide(L)'
;MGGGGQLTEPGEPVSGRDGGVYTWEEVQRHCSRNDQWLVIDRKVYNITQWAKRHPGGFRVISHYAGEDATGASANWWNHRHFQHHAKPNIFSKDPDVNMLHVFVLGATQPVEYGIKKIKYMPYHRQHQYFFLVGPPLLIPVYFHIQIMHTMISRRDWVDLAWSMSYYLRYFSCYVPLYGLFGSLVLISFVRFLESHWFVWVTQMNHLPMDIDHEKRQDWLTMQLQATCNIEQSVFNDWFSGHLNFQIEHHLFPTMPRHNYHLVAPLVRDLCDKHGVPYQMKTMWQGLTDVVGSLKNSGDLWLDAYLHK
;
A
#
# COMPACT_ATOMS: atom_id res chain seq x y z
N MET A 1 23.23 -11.39 30.21
CA MET A 1 24.59 -10.82 30.18
C MET A 1 25.03 -10.70 28.73
N GLY A 2 25.67 -9.58 28.37
CA GLY A 2 26.28 -9.30 27.06
C GLY A 2 25.26 -8.88 25.99
N GLY A 3 25.20 -7.65 25.47
CA GLY A 3 26.28 -6.73 25.06
C GLY A 3 26.32 -6.72 23.53
N GLY A 4 25.78 -5.71 22.85
CA GLY A 4 26.58 -4.65 22.22
C GLY A 4 26.51 -4.81 20.69
N GLY A 5 26.10 -3.76 19.96
CA GLY A 5 25.60 -3.85 18.58
C GLY A 5 26.61 -3.79 17.44
N GLN A 6 26.11 -3.74 16.20
CA GLN A 6 26.74 -3.03 15.08
C GLN A 6 25.75 -2.75 13.94
N LEU A 7 25.82 -1.52 13.43
CA LEU A 7 25.18 -1.04 12.20
C LEU A 7 25.80 -1.71 10.95
N THR A 8 24.91 -2.14 10.06
CA THR A 8 24.99 -2.18 8.58
C THR A 8 26.22 -2.77 7.88
N GLU A 9 25.96 -3.76 7.02
CA GLU A 9 26.60 -3.84 5.69
C GLU A 9 25.52 -3.61 4.63
N PRO A 10 25.75 -2.73 3.62
CA PRO A 10 25.03 -2.80 2.36
C PRO A 10 25.33 -4.17 1.73
N GLY A 11 24.35 -4.83 1.12
CA GLY A 11 24.64 -5.98 0.29
C GLY A 11 25.73 -5.62 -0.71
N GLU A 12 26.83 -6.38 -0.74
CA GLU A 12 27.96 -6.11 -1.62
C GLU A 12 27.48 -6.00 -3.07
N PRO A 13 27.78 -4.90 -3.79
CA PRO A 13 27.67 -4.90 -5.23
C PRO A 13 28.61 -5.99 -5.78
N VAL A 14 28.10 -6.78 -6.72
CA VAL A 14 28.81 -7.89 -7.35
C VAL A 14 30.20 -7.41 -7.78
N SER A 15 31.25 -8.03 -7.23
CA SER A 15 32.63 -7.80 -7.64
C SER A 15 32.86 -8.39 -9.03
N GLY A 16 32.52 -7.61 -10.05
CA GLY A 16 32.69 -7.99 -11.45
C GLY A 16 31.93 -7.06 -12.39
N ARG A 17 32.64 -6.03 -12.89
CA ARG A 17 32.18 -4.94 -13.79
C ARG A 17 31.29 -3.88 -13.14
N ASP A 18 31.91 -2.75 -12.83
CA ASP A 18 31.22 -1.47 -12.67
C ASP A 18 30.29 -1.24 -13.88
N GLY A 19 28.97 -1.26 -13.65
CA GLY A 19 27.96 -0.97 -14.67
C GLY A 19 27.60 -2.11 -15.63
N GLY A 20 27.87 -3.37 -15.31
CA GLY A 20 27.54 -4.51 -16.18
C GLY A 20 26.03 -4.73 -16.36
N VAL A 21 25.53 -4.63 -17.59
CA VAL A 21 24.24 -5.19 -17.99
C VAL A 21 24.38 -6.71 -18.03
N TYR A 22 23.54 -7.43 -17.30
CA TYR A 22 23.51 -8.89 -17.28
C TYR A 22 22.42 -9.41 -18.21
N THR A 23 22.69 -10.50 -18.91
CA THR A 23 21.70 -11.23 -19.70
C THR A 23 20.87 -12.16 -18.82
N TRP A 24 19.66 -12.51 -19.27
CA TRP A 24 18.84 -13.49 -18.57
C TRP A 24 19.50 -14.87 -18.46
N GLU A 25 20.24 -15.27 -19.49
CA GLU A 25 20.99 -16.54 -19.49
C GLU A 25 22.09 -16.57 -18.42
N GLU A 26 22.72 -15.42 -18.12
CA GLU A 26 23.68 -15.31 -17.03
C GLU A 26 22.97 -15.40 -15.68
N VAL A 27 21.92 -14.59 -15.47
CA VAL A 27 21.14 -14.57 -14.22
C VAL A 27 20.61 -15.97 -13.88
N GLN A 28 20.05 -16.69 -14.86
CA GLN A 28 19.45 -18.02 -14.65
C GLN A 28 20.45 -19.10 -14.24
N ARG A 29 21.76 -18.90 -14.47
CA ARG A 29 22.79 -19.83 -13.99
C ARG A 29 22.98 -19.76 -12.47
N HIS A 30 22.63 -18.63 -11.86
CA HIS A 30 22.73 -18.38 -10.43
C HIS A 30 21.42 -18.78 -9.71
N CYS A 31 20.99 -20.04 -9.87
CA CYS A 31 19.76 -20.60 -9.28
C CYS A 31 19.99 -21.70 -8.23
N SER A 32 21.24 -21.90 -7.79
CA SER A 32 21.61 -22.99 -6.89
C SER A 32 21.68 -22.55 -5.44
N ARG A 33 21.57 -23.48 -4.48
CA ARG A 33 21.58 -23.15 -3.03
C ARG A 33 22.78 -22.28 -2.58
N ASN A 34 23.94 -22.44 -3.21
CA ASN A 34 25.19 -21.75 -2.86
C ASN A 34 25.56 -20.64 -3.84
N ASP A 35 24.70 -20.36 -4.82
CA ASP A 35 24.90 -19.32 -5.81
C ASP A 35 23.52 -18.88 -6.34
N GLN A 36 22.99 -17.80 -5.74
CA GLN A 36 21.65 -17.30 -5.94
C GLN A 36 21.69 -15.83 -6.33
N TRP A 37 21.28 -15.54 -7.56
CA TRP A 37 20.98 -14.17 -7.98
C TRP A 37 19.49 -13.99 -8.09
N LEU A 38 19.06 -12.75 -7.99
CA LEU A 38 17.67 -12.36 -8.04
C LEU A 38 17.54 -11.08 -8.83
N VAL A 39 16.59 -11.01 -9.75
CA VAL A 39 16.23 -9.74 -10.37
C VAL A 39 15.08 -9.11 -9.56
N ILE A 40 15.26 -7.84 -9.21
CA ILE A 40 14.19 -6.98 -8.68
C ILE A 40 14.28 -5.65 -9.41
N ASP A 41 13.19 -5.22 -10.05
CA ASP A 41 13.10 -3.94 -10.75
C ASP A 41 14.25 -3.74 -11.77
N ARG A 42 14.54 -4.79 -12.56
CA ARG A 42 15.62 -4.82 -13.58
C ARG A 42 17.04 -4.66 -13.03
N LYS A 43 17.22 -4.79 -11.71
CA LYS A 43 18.52 -4.84 -11.06
C LYS A 43 18.79 -6.26 -10.60
N VAL A 44 20.03 -6.70 -10.82
CA VAL A 44 20.49 -8.02 -10.40
C VAL A 44 21.11 -7.89 -9.02
N TYR A 45 20.63 -8.68 -8.07
CA TYR A 45 21.13 -8.76 -6.71
C TYR A 45 21.71 -10.15 -6.49
N ASN A 46 22.93 -10.23 -5.98
CA ASN A 46 23.45 -11.48 -5.44
C ASN A 46 22.87 -11.67 -4.02
N ILE A 47 21.94 -12.60 -3.89
CA ILE A 47 21.23 -12.88 -2.63
C ILE A 47 21.79 -14.09 -1.89
N THR A 48 22.88 -14.70 -2.37
CA THR A 48 23.44 -15.96 -1.85
C THR A 48 23.65 -15.97 -0.34
N GLN A 49 24.22 -14.89 0.21
CA GLN A 49 24.42 -14.78 1.66
C GLN A 49 23.18 -14.25 2.37
N TRP A 50 22.44 -13.34 1.74
CA TRP A 50 21.26 -12.72 2.33
C TRP A 50 20.10 -13.71 2.51
N ALA A 51 19.94 -14.67 1.60
CA ALA A 51 18.89 -15.68 1.66
C ALA A 51 18.86 -16.45 2.99
N LYS A 52 20.02 -16.67 3.62
CA LYS A 52 20.14 -17.36 4.92
C LYS A 52 19.60 -16.55 6.09
N ARG A 53 19.52 -15.22 5.95
CA ARG A 53 19.10 -14.25 6.97
C ARG A 53 17.80 -13.54 6.60
N HIS A 54 17.17 -13.95 5.49
CA HIS A 54 15.94 -13.36 5.00
C HIS A 54 14.81 -13.54 6.03
N PRO A 55 14.14 -12.45 6.48
CA PRO A 55 13.08 -12.54 7.51
C PRO A 55 11.91 -13.45 7.13
N GLY A 56 11.59 -13.56 5.84
CA GLY A 56 10.57 -14.50 5.32
C GLY A 56 11.03 -15.96 5.25
N GLY A 57 12.24 -16.25 5.72
CA GLY A 57 12.86 -17.56 5.64
C GLY A 57 13.58 -17.82 4.32
N PHE A 58 14.57 -18.72 4.38
CA PHE A 58 15.43 -19.11 3.26
C PHE A 58 14.63 -19.62 2.05
N ARG A 59 13.64 -20.48 2.29
CA ARG A 59 12.89 -21.14 1.21
C ARG A 59 12.11 -20.17 0.32
N VAL A 60 11.62 -19.07 0.90
CA VAL A 60 10.76 -18.10 0.19
C VAL A 60 11.57 -17.36 -0.87
N ILE A 61 12.71 -16.80 -0.48
CA ILE A 61 13.55 -16.05 -1.41
C ILE A 61 14.32 -16.96 -2.36
N SER A 62 14.82 -18.10 -1.87
CA SER A 62 15.54 -19.05 -2.72
C SER A 62 14.69 -19.72 -3.77
N HIS A 63 13.35 -19.66 -3.66
CA HIS A 63 12.45 -20.11 -4.72
C HIS A 63 12.63 -19.30 -6.01
N TYR A 64 12.99 -18.02 -5.90
CA TYR A 64 13.14 -17.11 -7.02
C TYR A 64 14.59 -16.99 -7.51
N ALA A 65 15.49 -17.87 -7.05
CA ALA A 65 16.90 -17.81 -7.45
C ALA A 65 17.05 -18.06 -8.96
N GLY A 66 17.77 -17.16 -9.64
CA GLY A 66 17.93 -17.14 -11.08
C GLY A 66 16.72 -16.61 -11.85
N GLU A 67 15.70 -16.12 -11.14
CA GLU A 67 14.47 -15.60 -11.71
C GLU A 67 14.28 -14.11 -11.41
N ASP A 68 13.24 -13.54 -12.01
CA ASP A 68 12.70 -12.26 -11.57
C ASP A 68 11.79 -12.48 -10.37
N ALA A 69 12.22 -12.04 -9.17
CA ALA A 69 11.30 -11.92 -8.04
C ALA A 69 10.42 -10.68 -8.15
N THR A 70 10.51 -9.96 -9.26
CA THR A 70 9.44 -9.10 -9.72
C THR A 70 8.29 -9.97 -10.28
N GLY A 71 7.65 -10.80 -9.45
CA GLY A 71 6.48 -11.62 -9.81
C GLY A 71 5.52 -11.74 -8.62
N ALA A 72 4.19 -11.75 -8.74
CA ALA A 72 3.28 -12.05 -9.85
C ALA A 72 2.10 -11.05 -9.85
N SER A 73 1.16 -11.06 -10.83
CA SER A 73 0.01 -10.14 -10.91
C SER A 73 -0.48 -9.68 -9.52
N ALA A 74 -0.23 -8.42 -9.18
CA ALA A 74 0.11 -7.91 -7.83
C ALA A 74 1.52 -7.31 -7.75
N ASN A 75 2.36 -7.35 -8.79
CA ASN A 75 3.69 -6.72 -8.77
C ASN A 75 3.67 -5.24 -8.37
N TRP A 76 2.87 -4.44 -9.07
CA TRP A 76 2.67 -3.03 -8.73
C TRP A 76 2.06 -2.86 -7.34
N TRP A 77 1.04 -3.69 -7.02
CA TRP A 77 0.35 -3.63 -5.74
C TRP A 77 1.29 -3.96 -4.57
N ASN A 78 2.00 -5.08 -4.61
CA ASN A 78 2.98 -5.53 -3.63
C ASN A 78 4.10 -4.51 -3.45
N HIS A 79 4.67 -3.98 -4.54
CA HIS A 79 5.72 -2.98 -4.45
C HIS A 79 5.24 -1.72 -3.71
N ARG A 80 4.05 -1.22 -4.06
CA ARG A 80 3.41 -0.07 -3.37
C ARG A 80 3.07 -0.40 -1.92
N HIS A 81 2.41 -1.53 -1.70
CA HIS A 81 1.93 -1.96 -0.38
C HIS A 81 3.08 -2.22 0.58
N PHE A 82 4.20 -2.79 0.13
CA PHE A 82 5.39 -2.96 0.96
C PHE A 82 6.02 -1.63 1.38
N GLN A 83 6.00 -0.61 0.52
CA GLN A 83 6.45 0.74 0.92
C GLN A 83 5.53 1.32 2.00
N HIS A 84 4.22 1.18 1.80
CA HIS A 84 3.22 1.58 2.78
C HIS A 84 3.43 0.87 4.13
N HIS A 85 3.61 -0.45 4.15
CA HIS A 85 3.91 -1.23 5.37
C HIS A 85 5.23 -0.87 6.04
N ALA A 86 6.25 -0.46 5.27
CA ALA A 86 7.54 -0.08 5.83
C ALA A 86 7.45 1.21 6.66
N LYS A 87 6.71 2.21 6.17
CA LYS A 87 6.63 3.56 6.74
C LYS A 87 5.25 4.20 6.50
N PRO A 88 4.15 3.65 7.06
CA PRO A 88 2.80 4.14 6.77
C PRO A 88 2.60 5.56 7.30
N ASN A 89 1.76 6.34 6.62
CA ASN A 89 1.40 7.72 6.93
C ASN A 89 2.57 8.72 7.04
N ILE A 90 3.75 8.36 6.54
CA ILE A 90 4.90 9.27 6.49
C ILE A 90 5.00 9.94 5.13
N PHE A 91 4.94 11.28 5.11
CA PHE A 91 5.14 12.03 3.86
C PHE A 91 6.45 11.65 3.18
N SER A 92 6.45 11.63 1.84
CA SER A 92 7.56 11.22 0.96
C SER A 92 7.98 9.75 0.99
N LYS A 93 7.52 8.95 1.96
CA LYS A 93 7.85 7.53 2.08
C LYS A 93 6.67 6.60 1.84
N ASP A 94 5.49 7.01 2.28
CA ASP A 94 4.26 6.28 2.02
C ASP A 94 3.63 6.75 0.70
N PRO A 95 3.54 5.89 -0.33
CA PRO A 95 2.90 6.23 -1.59
C PRO A 95 1.39 6.52 -1.46
N ASP A 96 0.74 6.05 -0.39
CA ASP A 96 -0.70 6.17 -0.22
C ASP A 96 -1.13 7.54 0.32
N VAL A 97 -0.25 8.29 0.99
CA VAL A 97 -0.54 9.66 1.45
C VAL A 97 -0.01 10.75 0.50
N ASN A 98 0.63 10.37 -0.61
CA ASN A 98 1.12 11.31 -1.62
C ASN A 98 0.02 11.70 -2.62
N MET A 99 -1.02 12.36 -2.13
CA MET A 99 -2.23 12.69 -2.89
C MET A 99 -2.37 14.17 -3.27
N LEU A 100 -1.29 14.95 -3.17
CA LEU A 100 -1.28 16.42 -3.23
C LEU A 100 -2.05 17.06 -4.39
N HIS A 101 -2.10 16.42 -5.56
CA HIS A 101 -2.83 16.94 -6.72
C HIS A 101 -4.37 16.89 -6.53
N VAL A 102 -4.86 16.12 -5.56
CA VAL A 102 -6.28 15.91 -5.29
C VAL A 102 -6.65 16.27 -3.85
N PHE A 103 -5.80 15.92 -2.88
CA PHE A 103 -6.06 16.08 -1.44
C PHE A 103 -4.82 16.63 -0.71
N VAL A 104 -5.07 17.38 0.36
CA VAL A 104 -4.07 17.67 1.41
C VAL A 104 -4.45 16.89 2.66
N LEU A 105 -3.49 16.24 3.30
CA LEU A 105 -3.72 15.26 4.37
C LEU A 105 -2.88 15.58 5.62
N GLY A 106 -3.36 15.20 6.79
CA GLY A 106 -2.67 15.41 8.06
C GLY A 106 -2.73 16.86 8.58
N ALA A 107 -1.85 17.19 9.53
CA ALA A 107 -1.80 18.52 10.15
C ALA A 107 -0.71 19.42 9.54
N THR A 108 0.42 18.84 9.13
CA THR A 108 1.61 19.59 8.71
C THR A 108 1.57 19.98 7.23
N GLN A 109 1.33 19.01 6.34
CA GLN A 109 1.32 19.25 4.88
C GLN A 109 0.32 20.33 4.45
N PRO A 110 -0.93 20.40 4.96
CA PRO A 110 -1.88 21.44 4.56
C PRO A 110 -1.38 22.85 4.89
N VAL A 111 -0.77 23.03 6.06
CA VAL A 111 -0.22 24.32 6.50
C VAL A 111 0.98 24.73 5.64
N GLU A 112 1.93 23.82 5.41
CA GLU A 112 3.09 24.10 4.55
C GLU A 112 2.66 24.50 3.13
N TYR A 113 1.69 23.78 2.56
CA TYR A 113 1.18 24.05 1.21
C TYR A 113 0.37 25.35 1.16
N GLY A 114 -0.39 25.66 2.21
CA GLY A 114 -1.10 26.93 2.35
C GLY A 114 -0.14 28.12 2.37
N ILE A 115 0.93 28.06 3.15
CA ILE A 115 1.97 29.11 3.20
C ILE A 115 2.63 29.28 1.82
N LYS A 116 2.95 28.17 1.14
CA LYS A 116 3.54 28.18 -0.22
C LYS A 116 2.56 28.58 -1.32
N LYS A 117 1.29 28.85 -0.99
CA LYS A 117 0.20 29.17 -1.93
C LYS A 117 0.01 28.12 -3.03
N ILE A 118 0.28 26.85 -2.73
CA ILE A 118 0.08 25.76 -3.69
C ILE A 118 -1.39 25.36 -3.72
N LYS A 119 -2.01 25.36 -4.90
CA LYS A 119 -3.42 25.05 -5.11
C LYS A 119 -3.65 24.34 -6.44
N TYR A 120 -3.89 23.03 -6.41
CA TYR A 120 -4.34 22.27 -7.58
C TYR A 120 -5.86 22.07 -7.60
N MET A 121 -6.45 21.88 -6.42
CA MET A 121 -7.88 21.64 -6.21
C MET A 121 -8.43 22.56 -5.10
N PRO A 122 -9.76 22.72 -4.98
CA PRO A 122 -10.35 23.48 -3.88
C PRO A 122 -10.30 22.67 -2.57
N TYR A 123 -9.12 22.58 -1.94
CA TYR A 123 -8.89 21.69 -0.79
C TYR A 123 -9.83 21.91 0.40
N HIS A 124 -10.27 23.14 0.67
CA HIS A 124 -11.29 23.42 1.71
C HIS A 124 -12.63 22.69 1.48
N ARG A 125 -12.91 22.22 0.26
CA ARG A 125 -14.09 21.43 -0.11
C ARG A 125 -13.78 19.96 -0.35
N GLN A 126 -12.58 19.48 0.01
CA GLN A 126 -12.16 18.13 -0.36
C GLN A 126 -13.03 17.03 0.22
N HIS A 127 -13.56 17.23 1.42
CA HIS A 127 -14.56 16.35 2.04
C HIS A 127 -15.87 16.26 1.23
N GLN A 128 -16.23 17.28 0.45
CA GLN A 128 -17.46 17.33 -0.35
C GLN A 128 -17.32 16.56 -1.67
N TYR A 129 -16.17 16.70 -2.34
CA TYR A 129 -15.93 15.98 -3.58
C TYR A 129 -15.30 14.60 -3.37
N PHE A 130 -14.85 14.26 -2.16
CA PHE A 130 -14.23 12.97 -1.86
C PHE A 130 -15.07 11.80 -2.35
N PHE A 131 -16.35 11.74 -2.00
CA PHE A 131 -17.22 10.61 -2.40
C PHE A 131 -17.33 10.46 -3.93
N LEU A 132 -17.58 11.55 -4.65
CA LEU A 132 -17.84 11.50 -6.11
C LEU A 132 -16.56 11.48 -6.96
N VAL A 133 -15.42 11.90 -6.40
CA VAL A 133 -14.16 12.06 -7.16
C VAL A 133 -13.07 11.12 -6.65
N GLY A 134 -12.87 11.01 -5.33
CA GLY A 134 -11.79 10.23 -4.72
C GLY A 134 -11.83 8.75 -5.10
N PRO A 135 -12.77 7.95 -4.56
CA PRO A 135 -12.88 6.54 -4.92
C PRO A 135 -13.07 6.30 -6.43
N PRO A 136 -13.96 7.01 -7.15
CA PRO A 136 -14.12 6.78 -8.60
C PRO A 136 -12.86 6.98 -9.44
N LEU A 137 -11.95 7.85 -9.03
CA LEU A 137 -10.66 8.04 -9.73
C LEU A 137 -9.58 7.04 -9.28
N LEU A 138 -9.73 6.35 -8.15
CA LEU A 138 -8.69 5.48 -7.61
C LEU A 138 -8.58 4.16 -8.38
N ILE A 139 -9.45 3.18 -8.11
CA ILE A 139 -9.37 1.87 -8.76
C ILE A 139 -9.68 1.94 -10.26
N PRO A 140 -10.80 2.56 -10.69
CA PRO A 140 -11.24 2.49 -12.08
C PRO A 140 -10.32 3.23 -13.05
N VAL A 141 -9.59 4.24 -12.57
CA VAL A 141 -8.76 5.11 -13.41
C VAL A 141 -7.30 5.01 -13.02
N TYR A 142 -6.91 5.50 -11.84
CA TYR A 142 -5.50 5.65 -11.47
C TYR A 142 -4.78 4.29 -11.35
N PHE A 143 -5.32 3.33 -10.59
CA PHE A 143 -4.72 2.01 -10.46
C PHE A 143 -4.73 1.28 -11.80
N HIS A 144 -5.82 1.38 -12.55
CA HIS A 144 -5.90 0.76 -13.87
C HIS A 144 -4.80 1.27 -14.81
N ILE A 145 -4.60 2.59 -14.89
CA ILE A 145 -3.51 3.20 -15.68
C ILE A 145 -2.14 2.73 -15.16
N GLN A 146 -1.91 2.75 -13.85
CA GLN A 146 -0.63 2.34 -13.25
C GLN A 146 -0.30 0.87 -13.49
N ILE A 147 -1.29 -0.01 -13.38
CA ILE A 147 -1.16 -1.45 -13.63
C ILE A 147 -0.79 -1.67 -15.10
N MET A 148 -1.53 -1.06 -16.04
CA MET A 148 -1.28 -1.17 -17.48
C MET A 148 0.09 -0.61 -17.86
N HIS A 149 0.44 0.58 -17.35
CA HIS A 149 1.74 1.19 -17.55
C HIS A 149 2.88 0.30 -17.03
N THR A 150 2.73 -0.26 -15.82
CA THR A 150 3.72 -1.18 -15.23
C THR A 150 3.91 -2.41 -16.10
N MET A 151 2.83 -3.10 -16.48
CA MET A 151 2.91 -4.32 -17.30
C MET A 151 3.61 -4.05 -18.63
N ILE A 152 3.26 -2.97 -19.33
CA ILE A 152 3.89 -2.59 -20.61
C ILE A 152 5.36 -2.21 -20.39
N SER A 153 5.63 -1.36 -19.41
CA SER A 153 6.98 -0.83 -19.17
C SER A 153 7.95 -1.91 -18.74
N ARG A 154 7.49 -2.87 -17.92
CA ARG A 154 8.31 -4.00 -17.42
C ARG A 154 8.40 -5.16 -18.41
N ARG A 155 7.49 -5.22 -19.39
CA ARG A 155 7.32 -6.30 -20.39
C ARG A 155 6.69 -7.55 -19.79
N ASP A 156 5.76 -7.36 -18.86
CA ASP A 156 4.99 -8.42 -18.19
C ASP A 156 3.87 -8.91 -19.14
N TRP A 157 4.26 -9.48 -20.28
CA TRP A 157 3.33 -9.78 -21.38
C TRP A 157 2.28 -10.83 -21.02
N VAL A 158 2.62 -11.77 -20.13
CA VAL A 158 1.69 -12.79 -19.64
C VAL A 158 0.58 -12.15 -18.80
N ASP A 159 0.93 -11.24 -17.89
CA ASP A 159 -0.05 -10.50 -17.08
C ASP A 159 -0.93 -9.60 -17.95
N LEU A 160 -0.33 -8.92 -18.94
CA LEU A 160 -1.09 -8.11 -19.90
C LEU A 160 -2.07 -8.97 -20.71
N ALA A 161 -1.64 -10.14 -21.19
CA ALA A 161 -2.49 -11.06 -21.94
C ALA A 161 -3.69 -11.54 -21.09
N TRP A 162 -3.45 -11.91 -19.83
CA TRP A 162 -4.53 -12.29 -18.90
C TRP A 162 -5.49 -11.14 -18.61
N SER A 163 -4.96 -9.93 -18.37
CA SER A 163 -5.76 -8.72 -18.20
C SER A 163 -6.65 -8.46 -19.43
N MET A 164 -6.09 -8.53 -20.65
CA MET A 164 -6.86 -8.34 -21.87
C MET A 164 -7.89 -9.45 -22.10
N SER A 165 -7.56 -10.70 -21.74
CA SER A 165 -8.49 -11.82 -21.83
C SER A 165 -9.71 -11.64 -20.93
N TYR A 166 -9.56 -11.00 -19.76
CA TYR A 166 -10.68 -10.66 -18.87
C TYR A 166 -11.64 -9.67 -19.56
N TYR A 167 -11.12 -8.58 -20.13
CA TYR A 167 -11.96 -7.60 -20.82
C TYR A 167 -12.63 -8.20 -22.05
N LEU A 168 -11.89 -9.00 -22.83
CA LEU A 168 -12.46 -9.71 -23.97
C LEU A 168 -13.60 -10.63 -23.53
N ARG A 169 -13.38 -11.48 -22.53
CA ARG A 169 -14.40 -12.39 -21.99
C ARG A 169 -15.60 -11.63 -21.44
N TYR A 170 -15.36 -10.53 -20.72
CA TYR A 170 -16.43 -9.67 -20.21
C TYR A 170 -17.29 -9.13 -21.35
N PHE A 171 -16.70 -8.46 -22.35
CA PHE A 171 -17.46 -7.89 -23.45
C PHE A 171 -18.12 -8.97 -24.32
N SER A 172 -17.46 -10.11 -24.59
CA SER A 172 -18.08 -11.22 -25.32
C SER A 172 -19.29 -11.82 -24.58
N CYS A 173 -19.27 -11.83 -23.25
CA CYS A 173 -20.38 -12.33 -22.43
C CYS A 173 -21.55 -11.33 -22.36
N TYR A 174 -21.24 -10.05 -22.13
CA TYR A 174 -22.25 -9.06 -21.75
C TYR A 174 -22.77 -8.22 -22.92
N VAL A 175 -22.01 -8.02 -24.00
CA VAL A 175 -22.47 -7.28 -25.17
C VAL A 175 -23.70 -7.93 -25.83
N PRO A 176 -23.79 -9.26 -25.97
CA PRO A 176 -25.02 -9.90 -26.47
C PRO A 176 -26.25 -9.67 -25.60
N LEU A 177 -26.07 -9.44 -24.29
CA LEU A 177 -27.16 -9.28 -23.32
C LEU A 177 -27.60 -7.82 -23.16
N TYR A 178 -26.65 -6.89 -23.13
CA TYR A 178 -26.89 -5.49 -22.76
C TYR A 178 -26.51 -4.49 -23.86
N GLY A 179 -26.01 -4.97 -25.00
CA GLY A 179 -25.33 -4.13 -26.00
C GLY A 179 -24.01 -3.57 -25.48
N LEU A 180 -23.27 -2.88 -26.34
CA LEU A 180 -21.99 -2.27 -25.98
C LEU A 180 -22.17 -1.22 -24.86
N PHE A 181 -23.14 -0.32 -25.02
CA PHE A 181 -23.39 0.75 -24.06
C PHE A 181 -23.82 0.20 -22.69
N GLY A 182 -24.77 -0.74 -22.65
CA GLY A 182 -25.20 -1.34 -21.39
C GLY A 182 -24.08 -2.12 -20.69
N SER A 183 -23.21 -2.79 -21.45
CA SER A 183 -22.03 -3.48 -20.89
C SER A 183 -21.02 -2.51 -20.29
N LEU A 184 -20.82 -1.34 -20.92
CA LEU A 184 -19.96 -0.27 -20.40
C LEU A 184 -20.53 0.37 -19.13
N VAL A 185 -21.85 0.59 -19.08
CA VAL A 185 -22.53 1.06 -17.87
C VAL A 185 -22.39 0.06 -16.74
N LEU A 186 -22.61 -1.23 -17.01
CA LEU A 186 -22.49 -2.30 -16.02
C LEU A 186 -21.08 -2.39 -15.42
N ILE A 187 -20.03 -2.43 -16.25
CA ILE A 187 -18.66 -2.52 -15.73
C ILE A 187 -18.30 -1.25 -14.95
N SER A 188 -18.69 -0.07 -15.44
CA SER A 188 -18.41 1.20 -14.77
C SER A 188 -19.09 1.26 -13.40
N PHE A 189 -20.34 0.82 -13.31
CA PHE A 189 -21.09 0.78 -12.06
C PHE A 189 -20.49 -0.21 -11.05
N VAL A 190 -20.12 -1.41 -11.49
CA VAL A 190 -19.45 -2.40 -10.62
C VAL A 190 -18.11 -1.88 -10.13
N ARG A 191 -17.28 -1.28 -11.01
CA ARG A 191 -16.00 -0.68 -10.62
C ARG A 191 -16.18 0.52 -9.69
N PHE A 192 -17.25 1.30 -9.85
CA PHE A 192 -17.60 2.38 -8.94
C PHE A 192 -17.87 1.85 -7.53
N LEU A 193 -18.71 0.82 -7.40
CA LEU A 193 -19.03 0.21 -6.10
C LEU A 193 -17.81 -0.44 -5.44
N GLU A 194 -17.02 -1.20 -6.21
CA GLU A 194 -15.78 -1.82 -5.75
C GLU A 194 -14.81 -0.77 -5.21
N SER A 195 -14.60 0.33 -5.95
CA SER A 195 -13.68 1.38 -5.52
C SER A 195 -14.14 2.07 -4.26
N HIS A 196 -15.44 2.34 -4.11
CA HIS A 196 -15.98 2.88 -2.87
C HIS A 196 -15.74 1.92 -1.71
N TRP A 197 -16.17 0.67 -1.85
CA TRP A 197 -15.99 -0.33 -0.80
C TRP A 197 -14.53 -0.43 -0.38
N PHE A 198 -13.61 -0.57 -1.33
CA PHE A 198 -12.18 -0.67 -1.06
C PHE A 198 -11.61 0.58 -0.38
N VAL A 199 -11.91 1.78 -0.89
CA VAL A 199 -11.38 3.02 -0.31
C VAL A 199 -11.93 3.24 1.09
N TRP A 200 -13.24 3.10 1.31
CA TRP A 200 -13.80 3.32 2.64
C TRP A 200 -13.28 2.31 3.65
N VAL A 201 -13.15 1.03 3.27
CA VAL A 201 -12.61 -0.01 4.15
C VAL A 201 -11.13 0.21 4.47
N THR A 202 -10.31 0.63 3.51
CA THR A 202 -8.87 0.83 3.75
C THR A 202 -8.57 2.16 4.46
N GLN A 203 -9.28 3.24 4.10
CA GLN A 203 -8.94 4.58 4.58
C GLN A 203 -9.44 4.84 6.00
N MET A 204 -10.52 4.18 6.46
CA MET A 204 -11.02 4.37 7.83
C MET A 204 -10.00 4.00 8.92
N ASN A 205 -9.02 3.16 8.60
CA ASN A 205 -7.97 2.72 9.52
C ASN A 205 -6.71 3.61 9.49
N HIS A 206 -6.51 4.39 8.42
CA HIS A 206 -5.27 5.15 8.17
C HIS A 206 -5.46 6.66 8.10
N LEU A 207 -6.42 7.13 7.32
CA LEU A 207 -6.59 8.55 7.02
C LEU A 207 -6.99 9.39 8.25
N PRO A 208 -7.75 8.83 9.21
CA PRO A 208 -7.96 9.45 10.52
C PRO A 208 -6.75 9.50 11.45
N MET A 209 -5.68 8.78 11.15
CA MET A 209 -4.52 8.63 12.02
C MET A 209 -3.50 9.73 11.77
N ASP A 210 -2.42 9.75 12.57
CA ASP A 210 -1.36 10.75 12.41
C ASP A 210 -0.70 10.58 11.04
N ILE A 211 -0.67 11.66 10.26
CA ILE A 211 0.00 11.76 8.95
C ILE A 211 0.94 12.97 9.02
N ASP A 212 2.24 12.70 8.98
CA ASP A 212 3.25 13.73 9.21
C ASP A 212 4.59 13.37 8.54
N HIS A 213 5.58 14.25 8.68
CA HIS A 213 6.97 13.91 8.38
C HIS A 213 7.52 12.89 9.39
N GLU A 214 8.60 12.21 9.01
CA GLU A 214 9.15 11.14 9.83
C GLU A 214 9.62 11.62 11.22
N LYS A 215 8.99 11.06 12.25
CA LYS A 215 9.42 11.18 13.64
C LYS A 215 10.45 10.07 13.94
N ARG A 216 11.49 10.39 14.72
CA ARG A 216 12.51 9.39 15.13
C ARG A 216 11.95 8.49 16.23
N GLN A 217 11.19 7.48 15.84
CA GLN A 217 10.56 6.51 16.73
C GLN A 217 10.83 5.07 16.30
N ASP A 218 10.65 4.11 17.22
CA ASP A 218 10.79 2.69 16.92
C ASP A 218 9.68 2.20 15.98
N TRP A 219 9.93 1.06 15.33
CA TRP A 219 9.04 0.55 14.29
C TRP A 219 7.65 0.17 14.83
N LEU A 220 7.56 -0.44 16.01
CA LEU A 220 6.29 -0.90 16.57
C LEU A 220 5.38 0.28 16.91
N THR A 221 5.93 1.28 17.63
CA THR A 221 5.20 2.50 17.98
C THR A 221 4.69 3.24 16.73
N MET A 222 5.51 3.30 15.68
CA MET A 222 5.11 3.92 14.41
C MET A 222 3.92 3.22 13.75
N GLN A 223 3.93 1.88 13.66
CA GLN A 223 2.82 1.13 13.06
C GLN A 223 1.51 1.36 13.85
N LEU A 224 1.58 1.36 15.18
CA LEU A 224 0.44 1.57 16.07
C LEU A 224 -0.12 3.00 16.01
N GLN A 225 0.73 4.01 15.77
CA GLN A 225 0.27 5.40 15.61
C GLN A 225 -0.34 5.68 14.25
N ALA A 226 0.15 5.03 13.20
CA ALA A 226 -0.29 5.21 11.83
C ALA A 226 -1.56 4.40 11.48
N THR A 227 -1.99 3.50 12.36
CA THR A 227 -3.13 2.60 12.13
C THR A 227 -4.06 2.55 13.34
N CYS A 228 -5.34 2.26 13.09
CA CYS A 228 -6.28 1.85 14.13
C CYS A 228 -7.08 0.66 13.66
N ASN A 229 -7.69 -0.07 14.59
CA ASN A 229 -8.63 -1.13 14.28
C ASN A 229 -10.07 -0.62 14.25
N ILE A 230 -10.92 -1.36 13.54
CA ILE A 230 -12.37 -1.26 13.63
C ILE A 230 -12.89 -2.44 14.48
N GLU A 231 -13.90 -2.19 15.29
CA GLU A 231 -14.49 -3.18 16.20
C GLU A 231 -14.78 -4.51 15.51
N GLN A 232 -14.52 -5.61 16.22
CA GLN A 232 -14.80 -6.93 15.71
C GLN A 232 -16.30 -7.23 15.75
N SER A 233 -16.84 -7.69 14.63
CA SER A 233 -18.16 -8.31 14.57
C SER A 233 -18.22 -9.24 13.36
N VAL A 234 -19.16 -10.19 13.35
CA VAL A 234 -19.36 -11.07 12.20
C VAL A 234 -19.55 -10.27 10.90
N PHE A 235 -20.28 -9.15 10.99
CA PHE A 235 -20.48 -8.27 9.85
C PHE A 235 -19.20 -7.55 9.45
N ASN A 236 -18.47 -6.92 10.39
CA ASN A 236 -17.26 -6.16 10.07
C ASN A 236 -16.14 -7.05 9.53
N ASP A 237 -15.98 -8.25 10.09
CA ASP A 237 -14.97 -9.24 9.67
C ASP A 237 -15.23 -9.72 8.22
N TRP A 238 -16.50 -9.89 7.85
CA TRP A 238 -16.93 -10.22 6.48
C TRP A 238 -16.81 -9.02 5.54
N PHE A 239 -17.42 -7.90 5.90
CA PHE A 239 -17.54 -6.71 5.06
C PHE A 239 -16.20 -6.09 4.75
N SER A 240 -15.28 -6.03 5.72
CA SER A 240 -13.94 -5.48 5.51
C SER A 240 -12.93 -6.50 4.97
N GLY A 241 -13.30 -7.78 4.89
CA GLY A 241 -12.32 -8.83 4.61
C GLY A 241 -11.21 -8.91 5.68
N HIS A 242 -11.55 -8.71 6.96
CA HIS A 242 -10.63 -8.65 8.11
C HIS A 242 -9.67 -7.44 8.13
N LEU A 243 -9.86 -6.45 7.26
CA LEU A 243 -9.12 -5.17 7.34
C LEU A 243 -9.57 -4.31 8.54
N ASN A 244 -10.61 -4.72 9.26
CA ASN A 244 -10.88 -4.17 10.59
C ASN A 244 -9.75 -4.44 11.61
N PHE A 245 -8.83 -5.38 11.32
CA PHE A 245 -7.61 -5.66 12.11
C PHE A 245 -6.36 -5.05 11.47
N GLN A 246 -6.38 -3.75 11.18
CA GLN A 246 -5.28 -3.07 10.50
C GLN A 246 -3.99 -3.03 11.30
N ILE A 247 -4.07 -2.91 12.63
CA ILE A 247 -2.91 -2.98 13.51
C ILE A 247 -2.18 -4.31 13.30
N GLU A 248 -2.88 -5.44 13.43
CA GLU A 248 -2.28 -6.77 13.28
C GLU A 248 -1.82 -7.02 11.84
N HIS A 249 -2.53 -6.48 10.85
CA HIS A 249 -2.11 -6.49 9.45
C HIS A 249 -0.73 -5.83 9.27
N HIS A 250 -0.49 -4.69 9.92
CA HIS A 250 0.78 -3.96 9.86
C HIS A 250 1.89 -4.58 10.70
N LEU A 251 1.55 -5.13 11.86
CA LEU A 251 2.53 -5.81 12.71
C LEU A 251 2.98 -7.16 12.14
N PHE A 252 2.07 -7.85 11.44
CA PHE A 252 2.30 -9.19 10.91
C PHE A 252 1.81 -9.32 9.45
N PRO A 253 2.42 -8.61 8.49
CA PRO A 253 1.94 -8.56 7.10
C PRO A 253 1.95 -9.91 6.36
N THR A 254 2.72 -10.88 6.86
CA THR A 254 2.78 -12.25 6.31
C THR A 254 1.79 -13.21 6.97
N MET A 255 1.14 -12.81 8.05
CA MET A 255 0.18 -13.64 8.77
C MET A 255 -1.13 -13.76 7.98
N PRO A 256 -1.68 -14.98 7.80
CA PRO A 256 -2.97 -15.15 7.16
C PRO A 256 -4.06 -14.37 7.91
N ARG A 257 -4.86 -13.59 7.17
CA ARG A 257 -5.83 -12.65 7.74
C ARG A 257 -6.83 -13.25 8.73
N HIS A 258 -7.18 -14.53 8.56
CA HIS A 258 -8.10 -15.23 9.47
C HIS A 258 -7.53 -15.43 10.88
N ASN A 259 -6.22 -15.22 11.10
CA ASN A 259 -5.59 -15.32 12.41
C ASN A 259 -5.51 -13.97 13.15
N TYR A 260 -5.84 -12.85 12.52
CA TYR A 260 -5.69 -11.53 13.16
C TYR A 260 -6.51 -11.41 14.44
N HIS A 261 -7.75 -11.91 14.46
CA HIS A 261 -8.58 -11.89 15.66
C HIS A 261 -8.02 -12.71 16.83
N LEU A 262 -7.18 -13.71 16.56
CA LEU A 262 -6.51 -14.50 17.61
C LEU A 262 -5.34 -13.74 18.23
N VAL A 263 -4.69 -12.88 17.43
CA VAL A 263 -3.48 -12.15 17.83
C VAL A 263 -3.81 -10.77 18.38
N ALA A 264 -4.93 -10.18 17.98
CA ALA A 264 -5.36 -8.86 18.43
C ALA A 264 -5.44 -8.70 19.98
N PRO A 265 -5.96 -9.68 20.75
CA PRO A 265 -5.90 -9.61 22.21
C PRO A 265 -4.48 -9.58 22.76
N LEU A 266 -3.56 -10.37 22.17
CA LEU A 266 -2.16 -10.44 22.60
C LEU A 266 -1.41 -9.12 22.31
N VAL A 267 -1.69 -8.51 21.16
CA VAL A 267 -1.12 -7.19 20.81
C VAL A 267 -1.67 -6.12 21.75
N ARG A 268 -2.96 -6.15 22.07
CA ARG A 268 -3.58 -5.23 23.03
C ARG A 268 -2.94 -5.35 24.41
N ASP A 269 -2.81 -6.56 24.94
CA ASP A 269 -2.17 -6.82 26.25
C ASP A 269 -0.72 -6.31 26.27
N LEU A 270 0.02 -6.46 25.16
CA LEU A 270 1.37 -5.94 25.02
C LEU A 270 1.38 -4.41 25.01
N CYS A 271 0.46 -3.77 24.29
CA CYS A 271 0.30 -2.33 24.25
C CYS A 271 0.02 -1.76 25.65
N ASP A 272 -0.93 -2.37 26.38
CA ASP A 272 -1.30 -1.98 27.74
C ASP A 272 -0.13 -2.12 28.71
N LYS A 273 0.63 -3.22 28.62
CA LYS A 273 1.83 -3.46 29.44
C LYS A 273 2.91 -2.38 29.25
N HIS A 274 3.03 -1.83 28.04
CA HIS A 274 4.05 -0.85 27.69
C HIS A 274 3.53 0.59 27.62
N GLY A 275 2.26 0.83 27.98
CA GLY A 275 1.65 2.17 27.95
C GLY A 275 1.53 2.75 26.54
N VAL A 276 1.45 1.89 25.51
CA VAL A 276 1.26 2.31 24.11
C VAL A 276 -0.24 2.26 23.79
N PRO A 277 -0.83 3.32 23.20
CA PRO A 277 -2.26 3.29 22.86
C PRO A 277 -2.58 2.27 21.78
N TYR A 278 -3.47 1.32 22.08
CA TYR A 278 -4.09 0.44 21.08
C TYR A 278 -5.40 1.07 20.60
N GLN A 279 -5.40 1.64 19.38
CA GLN A 279 -6.56 2.39 18.88
C GLN A 279 -7.60 1.47 18.23
N MET A 280 -8.85 1.57 18.70
CA MET A 280 -10.00 0.85 18.14
C MET A 280 -11.19 1.78 18.03
N LYS A 281 -11.89 1.74 16.89
CA LYS A 281 -13.06 2.58 16.59
C LYS A 281 -14.25 1.71 16.19
N THR A 282 -15.46 2.24 16.33
CA THR A 282 -16.63 1.64 15.67
C THR A 282 -16.55 1.87 14.15
N MET A 283 -17.23 1.02 13.37
CA MET A 283 -17.29 1.20 11.91
C MET A 283 -17.79 2.60 11.55
N TRP A 284 -18.85 3.05 12.22
CA TRP A 284 -19.43 4.38 11.99
C TRP A 284 -18.43 5.49 12.28
N GLN A 285 -17.72 5.44 13.41
CA GLN A 285 -16.69 6.43 13.75
C GLN A 285 -15.56 6.45 12.71
N GLY A 286 -15.06 5.28 12.29
CA GLY A 286 -14.03 5.19 11.26
C GLY A 286 -14.44 5.88 9.96
N LEU A 287 -15.68 5.66 9.51
CA LEU A 287 -16.23 6.32 8.32
C LEU A 287 -16.40 7.84 8.51
N THR A 288 -16.94 8.29 9.64
CA THR A 288 -17.12 9.73 9.89
C THR A 288 -15.80 10.46 10.03
N ASP A 289 -14.79 9.80 10.63
CA ASP A 289 -13.47 10.37 10.82
C ASP A 289 -12.74 10.61 9.49
N VAL A 290 -12.96 9.77 8.46
CA VAL A 290 -12.41 10.02 7.11
C VAL A 290 -12.89 11.38 6.59
N VAL A 291 -14.19 11.66 6.69
CA VAL A 291 -14.77 12.95 6.26
C VAL A 291 -14.27 14.09 7.14
N GLY A 292 -14.20 13.87 8.46
CA GLY A 292 -13.70 14.83 9.43
C GLY A 292 -12.24 15.23 9.16
N SER A 293 -11.35 14.25 8.98
CA SER A 293 -9.93 14.48 8.66
C SER A 293 -9.76 15.25 7.35
N LEU A 294 -10.49 14.86 6.30
CA LEU A 294 -10.48 15.60 5.03
C LEU A 294 -10.95 17.04 5.20
N LYS A 295 -12.00 17.29 5.99
CA LYS A 295 -12.45 18.65 6.27
C LYS A 295 -11.39 19.43 7.04
N ASN A 296 -10.86 18.87 8.12
CA ASN A 296 -9.88 19.52 8.97
C ASN A 296 -8.59 19.88 8.22
N SER A 297 -8.04 18.95 7.43
CA SER A 297 -6.87 19.24 6.59
C SER A 297 -7.17 20.34 5.55
N GLY A 298 -8.36 20.32 4.94
CA GLY A 298 -8.77 21.38 4.01
C GLY A 298 -8.90 22.76 4.66
N ASP A 299 -9.42 22.82 5.89
CA ASP A 299 -9.56 24.06 6.67
C ASP A 299 -8.20 24.61 7.11
N LEU A 300 -7.29 23.73 7.57
CA LEU A 300 -5.90 24.10 7.91
C LEU A 300 -5.15 24.68 6.71
N TRP A 301 -5.32 24.08 5.53
CA TRP A 301 -4.76 24.62 4.30
C TRP A 301 -5.33 26.01 4.00
N LEU A 302 -6.65 26.19 4.13
CA LEU A 302 -7.31 27.47 3.81
C LEU A 302 -6.86 28.58 4.76
N ASP A 303 -6.80 28.30 6.06
CA ASP A 303 -6.29 29.25 7.07
C ASP A 303 -4.87 29.72 6.73
N ALA A 304 -3.95 28.76 6.50
CA ALA A 304 -2.58 29.07 6.11
C ALA A 304 -2.50 29.78 4.75
N TYR A 305 -3.36 29.43 3.79
CA TYR A 305 -3.41 30.05 2.47
C TYR A 305 -3.89 31.50 2.53
N LEU A 306 -4.78 31.86 3.46
CA LEU A 306 -5.32 33.21 3.56
C LEU A 306 -4.55 34.11 4.53
N HIS A 307 -3.95 33.54 5.58
CA HIS A 307 -3.49 34.32 6.74
C HIS A 307 -2.02 34.18 7.09
N LYS A 308 -1.27 33.29 6.43
CA LYS A 308 0.18 33.09 6.65
C LYS A 308 0.96 33.31 5.35
#